data_AF-A0A358M8U4-F1
#
_entry.id   AF-A0A358M8U4-F1
#
_cell.length_a   1.000
_cell.length_b   1.000
_cell.length_c   1.000
_cell.angle_alpha   90.00
_cell.angle_beta   90.00
_cell.angle_gamma   90.00
#
_symmetry.space_group_name_H-M   'P 1'
#
loop_
_entity.id
_entity.type
_entity.pdbx_description
1 polymer ?
#
loop_
_entity_poly.entity_id
_entity_poly.type
_entity_poly.pdbx_seq_one_letter_code
_entity_poly.pdbx_strand_id
1 'polypeptide(L)'
;ACQVFPLWLGLIPEAHAAKAVDVLVRDLAANQYRITTGNLCTRYLFDVLTEYGQIDCAWELITREEYPSLGYMIQNEATTIWERFELKKNPGMNSHNHPMYGAVDYWFYAYLCGIRPNAPGWKEFTVKPYFPSKLLSAHAQVETPLGPITVKWLKQYGKTQLYVSVPFGATARVDFNGKIQTVPCGFHHFCC
;
A
#
# COMPACT_ATOMS: atom_id res chain seq x y z
N ALA A 1 13.57 -3.58 10.44
CA ALA A 1 13.33 -4.63 9.40
C ALA A 1 12.85 -6.01 9.93
N CYS A 2 13.50 -6.64 10.93
CA CYS A 2 13.18 -8.02 11.34
C CYS A 2 11.77 -8.27 11.92
N GLN A 3 11.08 -7.22 12.35
CA GLN A 3 9.71 -7.30 12.88
C GLN A 3 8.66 -7.49 11.77
N VAL A 4 8.95 -7.09 10.54
CA VAL A 4 7.97 -7.01 9.43
C VAL A 4 7.37 -8.39 9.13
N PHE A 5 8.20 -9.38 8.84
CA PHE A 5 7.74 -10.69 8.42
C PHE A 5 6.90 -11.44 9.48
N PRO A 6 7.32 -11.51 10.76
CA PRO A 6 6.49 -12.14 11.79
C PRO A 6 5.23 -11.33 12.14
N LEU A 7 5.24 -9.99 12.02
CA LEU A 7 4.02 -9.19 12.14
C LEU A 7 3.03 -9.48 11.00
N TRP A 8 3.53 -9.57 9.78
CA TRP A 8 2.73 -9.85 8.59
C TRP A 8 2.10 -11.25 8.63
N LEU A 9 2.86 -12.25 9.06
CA LEU A 9 2.40 -13.64 9.20
C LEU A 9 1.53 -13.88 10.45
N GLY A 10 1.39 -12.90 11.34
CA GLY A 10 0.68 -13.09 12.61
C GLY A 10 1.38 -14.05 13.58
N LEU A 11 2.71 -14.15 13.50
CA LEU A 11 3.52 -15.04 14.37
C LEU A 11 3.87 -14.40 15.71
N ILE A 12 3.79 -13.07 15.82
CA ILE A 12 3.99 -12.38 17.09
C ILE A 12 2.71 -12.53 17.93
N PRO A 13 2.79 -13.02 19.18
CA PRO A 13 1.63 -13.06 20.07
C PRO A 13 0.95 -11.69 20.16
N GLU A 14 -0.37 -11.66 20.15
CA GLU A 14 -1.16 -10.41 20.07
C GLU A 14 -0.75 -9.38 21.14
N ALA A 15 -0.49 -9.83 22.36
CA ALA A 15 -0.01 -9.00 23.48
C ALA A 15 1.35 -8.30 23.23
N HIS A 16 2.09 -8.71 22.20
CA HIS A 16 3.40 -8.17 21.84
C HIS A 16 3.42 -7.48 20.48
N ALA A 17 2.34 -7.57 19.70
CA ALA A 17 2.30 -6.99 18.35
C ALA A 17 2.51 -5.47 18.37
N ALA A 18 1.83 -4.75 19.28
CA ALA A 18 2.01 -3.30 19.43
C ALA A 18 3.47 -2.91 19.73
N LYS A 19 4.13 -3.65 20.64
CA LYS A 19 5.54 -3.41 20.97
C LYS A 19 6.47 -3.69 19.79
N ALA A 20 6.19 -4.72 18.99
CA ALA A 20 6.98 -5.02 17.79
C ALA A 20 6.82 -3.93 16.71
N VAL A 21 5.61 -3.39 16.55
CA VAL A 21 5.36 -2.23 15.69
C VAL A 21 6.11 -1.00 16.18
N ASP A 22 6.10 -0.72 17.49
CA ASP A 22 6.86 0.40 18.07
C ASP A 22 8.35 0.28 17.78
N VAL A 23 8.91 -0.93 17.90
CA VAL A 23 10.33 -1.19 17.54
C VAL A 23 10.57 -0.93 16.07
N LEU A 24 9.68 -1.37 15.17
CA LEU A 24 9.77 -1.12 13.74
C LEU A 24 9.74 0.38 13.41
N VAL A 25 8.78 1.13 13.98
CA VAL A 25 8.63 2.57 13.72
C VAL A 25 9.83 3.36 14.24
N ARG A 26 10.35 3.01 15.43
CA ARG A 26 11.57 3.64 15.97
C ARG A 26 12.79 3.36 15.10
N ASP A 27 12.94 2.14 14.59
CA ASP A 27 14.01 1.77 13.65
C ASP A 27 13.91 2.61 12.36
N LEU A 28 12.71 2.77 11.79
CA LEU A 28 12.49 3.62 10.62
C LEU A 28 12.85 5.08 10.88
N ALA A 29 12.38 5.65 12.00
CA ALA A 29 12.67 7.04 12.36
C ALA A 29 14.17 7.27 12.58
N ALA A 30 14.84 6.36 13.29
CA ALA A 30 16.29 6.42 13.52
C ALA A 30 17.09 6.31 12.22
N ASN A 31 16.58 5.58 11.23
CA ASN A 31 17.16 5.47 9.89
C ASN A 31 16.61 6.50 8.89
N GLN A 32 15.98 7.59 9.35
CA GLN A 32 15.46 8.66 8.49
C GLN A 32 14.52 8.15 7.38
N TYR A 33 13.70 7.13 7.68
CA TYR A 33 12.78 6.50 6.74
C TYR A 33 13.46 5.97 5.47
N ARG A 34 14.68 5.44 5.59
CA ARG A 34 15.35 4.70 4.53
C ARG A 34 14.79 3.27 4.45
N ILE A 35 14.66 2.74 3.24
CA ILE A 35 14.32 1.32 3.07
C ILE A 35 15.54 0.48 3.47
N THR A 36 15.42 -0.23 4.59
CA THR A 36 16.46 -1.14 5.13
C THR A 36 16.13 -2.62 4.91
N THR A 37 15.01 -2.91 4.23
CA THR A 37 14.58 -4.26 3.87
C THR A 37 15.13 -4.70 2.53
N GLY A 38 15.42 -5.99 2.39
CA GLY A 38 15.67 -6.63 1.10
C GLY A 38 14.38 -7.04 0.38
N ASN A 39 14.55 -7.69 -0.77
CA ASN A 39 13.46 -8.13 -1.66
C ASN A 39 12.28 -8.83 -0.98
N LEU A 40 12.51 -9.68 0.01
CA LEU A 40 11.46 -10.43 0.71
C LEU A 40 10.55 -9.53 1.55
N CYS A 41 11.11 -8.54 2.25
CA CYS A 41 10.38 -7.79 3.26
C CYS A 41 9.88 -6.43 2.76
N THR A 42 10.45 -5.87 1.69
CA THR A 42 10.09 -4.52 1.22
C THR A 42 8.60 -4.40 0.90
N ARG A 43 7.99 -5.39 0.24
CA ARG A 43 6.54 -5.39 0.02
C ARG A 43 5.76 -5.33 1.34
N TYR A 44 6.05 -6.27 2.24
CA TYR A 44 5.27 -6.45 3.48
C TYR A 44 5.49 -5.34 4.51
N LEU A 45 6.57 -4.57 4.38
CA LEU A 45 6.81 -3.39 5.22
C LEU A 45 5.64 -2.41 5.10
N PHE A 46 5.18 -2.13 3.88
CA PHE A 46 4.07 -1.21 3.65
C PHE A 46 2.74 -1.77 4.16
N ASP A 47 2.47 -3.06 3.90
CA ASP A 47 1.30 -3.77 4.42
C ASP A 47 1.20 -3.68 5.96
N VAL A 48 2.30 -4.04 6.65
CA VAL A 48 2.37 -4.03 8.12
C VAL A 48 2.22 -2.62 8.66
N LEU A 49 2.95 -1.65 8.12
CA LEU A 49 2.81 -0.27 8.58
C LEU A 49 1.36 0.20 8.45
N THR A 50 0.70 -0.10 7.33
CA THR A 50 -0.68 0.33 7.13
C THR A 50 -1.69 -0.39 8.02
N GLU A 51 -1.65 -1.72 8.13
CA GLU A 51 -2.61 -2.48 8.98
C GLU A 51 -2.46 -2.13 10.46
N TYR A 52 -1.26 -1.74 10.91
CA TYR A 52 -1.01 -1.32 12.28
C TYR A 52 -1.11 0.21 12.49
N GLY A 53 -1.78 0.93 11.59
CA GLY A 53 -2.13 2.35 11.76
C GLY A 53 -1.00 3.34 11.48
N GLN A 54 0.15 2.88 10.98
CA GLN A 54 1.33 3.68 10.65
C GLN A 54 1.33 4.10 9.17
N ILE A 55 0.18 4.50 8.64
CA ILE A 55 0.01 4.87 7.22
C ILE A 55 0.94 6.02 6.81
N ASP A 56 1.18 6.99 7.71
CA ASP A 56 2.06 8.12 7.42
C ASP A 56 3.54 7.70 7.36
N CYS A 57 3.96 6.69 8.13
CA CYS A 57 5.30 6.12 8.00
C CYS A 57 5.47 5.40 6.66
N ALA A 58 4.46 4.65 6.22
CA ALA A 58 4.45 4.00 4.90
C ALA A 58 4.49 5.05 3.77
N TRP A 59 3.76 6.15 3.94
CA TRP A 59 3.77 7.26 3.00
C TRP A 59 5.13 7.96 2.92
N GLU A 60 5.74 8.28 4.07
CA GLU A 60 7.08 8.90 4.11
C GLU A 60 8.13 8.01 3.41
N LEU A 61 8.06 6.68 3.61
CA LEU A 61 8.94 5.72 2.93
C LEU A 61 8.76 5.71 1.40
N ILE A 62 7.51 5.70 0.92
CA ILE A 62 7.25 5.58 -0.53
C ILE A 62 7.52 6.88 -1.28
N THR A 63 7.35 8.04 -0.62
CA THR A 63 7.62 9.36 -1.23
C THR A 63 9.05 9.85 -1.03
N ARG A 64 9.90 9.10 -0.31
CA ARG A 64 11.30 9.47 -0.13
C ARG A 64 12.04 9.48 -1.48
N GLU A 65 12.78 10.56 -1.73
CA GLU A 65 13.59 10.75 -2.94
C GLU A 65 15.09 10.48 -2.75
N GLU A 66 15.56 10.49 -1.51
CA GLU A 66 16.96 10.25 -1.17
C GLU A 66 17.30 8.75 -1.06
N TYR A 67 18.55 8.39 -1.32
CA TYR A 67 19.04 7.01 -1.18
C TYR A 67 18.91 6.48 0.26
N PRO A 68 18.61 5.18 0.46
CA PRO A 68 17.99 4.24 -0.49
C PRO A 68 16.46 4.40 -0.51
N SER A 69 15.89 4.57 -1.72
CA SER A 69 14.44 4.67 -1.94
C SER A 69 14.08 4.40 -3.40
N LEU A 70 12.80 4.19 -3.69
CA LEU A 70 12.31 4.15 -5.06
C LEU A 70 12.35 5.54 -5.71
N GLY A 71 12.11 6.61 -4.94
CA GLY A 71 12.27 7.98 -5.43
C GLY A 71 13.72 8.26 -5.85
N TYR A 72 14.73 7.69 -5.19
CA TYR A 72 16.12 7.80 -5.63
C TYR A 72 16.35 7.20 -7.02
N MET A 73 15.69 6.09 -7.36
CA MET A 73 15.76 5.54 -8.72
C MET A 73 15.17 6.55 -9.72
N ILE A 74 14.01 7.12 -9.41
CA ILE A 74 13.33 8.13 -10.25
C ILE A 74 14.21 9.38 -10.42
N GLN A 75 14.83 9.89 -9.36
CA GLN A 75 15.75 11.04 -9.41
C GLN A 75 17.01 10.76 -10.25
N ASN A 76 17.30 9.50 -10.54
CA ASN A 76 18.37 9.06 -11.43
C ASN A 76 17.82 8.52 -12.77
N GLU A 77 16.68 9.04 -13.21
CA GLU A 77 16.06 8.79 -14.52
C GLU A 77 15.66 7.32 -14.77
N ALA A 78 15.45 6.54 -13.71
CA ALA A 78 14.93 5.19 -13.85
C ALA A 78 13.51 5.19 -14.43
N THR A 79 13.30 4.44 -15.51
CA THR A 79 11.97 4.15 -16.08
C THR A 79 11.45 2.75 -15.71
N THR A 80 12.29 1.95 -15.06
CA THR A 80 12.02 0.62 -14.54
C THR A 80 12.58 0.47 -13.13
N ILE A 81 12.14 -0.55 -12.40
CA ILE A 81 12.65 -0.84 -11.05
C ILE A 81 14.02 -1.53 -11.16
N TRP A 82 14.97 -1.13 -10.32
CA TRP A 82 16.32 -1.71 -10.30
C TRP A 82 16.42 -2.88 -9.33
N GLU A 83 17.38 -3.78 -9.57
CA GLU A 83 17.73 -4.88 -8.66
C GLU A 83 18.30 -4.38 -7.32
N ARG A 84 18.92 -3.20 -7.33
CA ARG A 84 19.56 -2.56 -6.18
C ARG A 84 19.12 -1.11 -6.09
N PHE A 85 19.11 -0.57 -4.87
CA PHE A 85 18.90 0.86 -4.67
C PHE A 85 20.11 1.69 -5.12
N GLU A 86 21.32 1.13 -5.10
CA GLU A 86 22.51 1.85 -5.59
C GLU A 86 22.49 1.99 -7.11
N LEU A 87 22.84 3.17 -7.62
CA LEU A 87 23.18 3.34 -9.03
C LEU A 87 24.56 2.71 -9.31
N LYS A 88 24.57 1.48 -9.84
CA LYS A 88 25.79 0.80 -10.26
C LYS A 88 25.80 0.59 -11.77
N LYS A 89 26.89 0.97 -12.42
CA LYS A 89 27.06 0.85 -13.89
C LYS A 89 28.11 -0.18 -14.32
N ASN A 90 28.92 -0.67 -13.38
CA ASN A 90 29.94 -1.68 -13.68
C ASN A 90 29.29 -3.07 -13.89
N PRO A 91 29.90 -3.97 -14.68
CA PRO A 91 29.39 -5.32 -14.84
C PRO A 91 29.24 -6.07 -13.50
N GLY A 92 28.11 -6.75 -13.31
CA GLY A 92 27.83 -7.54 -12.10
C GLY A 92 26.35 -7.81 -11.91
N MET A 93 25.97 -8.14 -10.68
CA MET A 93 24.57 -8.31 -10.27
C MET A 93 23.97 -6.93 -9.93
N ASN A 94 23.60 -6.16 -10.96
CA ASN A 94 23.07 -4.80 -10.87
C ASN A 94 22.10 -4.47 -12.04
N SER A 95 21.15 -5.35 -12.34
CA SER A 95 20.14 -5.07 -13.37
C SER A 95 19.35 -3.79 -13.07
N HIS A 96 19.14 -2.94 -14.08
CA HIS A 96 18.25 -1.78 -14.00
C HIS A 96 16.80 -2.09 -14.41
N ASN A 97 16.47 -3.36 -14.64
CA ASN A 97 15.09 -3.80 -14.94
C ASN A 97 14.82 -5.11 -14.21
N HIS A 98 14.41 -4.99 -12.95
CA HIS A 98 14.20 -6.12 -12.05
C HIS A 98 12.95 -5.91 -11.18
N PRO A 99 11.99 -6.85 -11.16
CA PRO A 99 10.65 -6.59 -10.65
C PRO A 99 10.53 -6.58 -9.12
N MET A 100 11.56 -7.02 -8.39
CA MET A 100 11.45 -7.39 -6.97
C MET A 100 10.87 -6.27 -6.08
N TYR A 101 11.35 -5.04 -6.23
CA TYR A 101 10.84 -3.91 -5.44
C TYR A 101 9.56 -3.30 -6.01
N GLY A 102 9.23 -3.63 -7.27
CA GLY A 102 7.95 -3.27 -7.90
C GLY A 102 6.75 -3.94 -7.23
N ALA A 103 6.97 -4.96 -6.39
CA ALA A 103 5.93 -5.57 -5.58
C ALA A 103 5.22 -4.58 -4.63
N VAL A 104 5.81 -3.41 -4.36
CA VAL A 104 5.15 -2.32 -3.62
C VAL A 104 3.91 -1.79 -4.33
N ASP A 105 3.79 -1.96 -5.65
CA ASP A 105 2.65 -1.48 -6.43
C ASP A 105 1.33 -2.05 -5.92
N TYR A 106 1.35 -3.28 -5.39
CA TYR A 106 0.21 -3.87 -4.66
C TYR A 106 -0.37 -2.93 -3.60
N TRP A 107 0.48 -2.18 -2.90
CA TRP A 107 0.08 -1.32 -1.80
C TRP A 107 -0.79 -0.14 -2.26
N PHE A 108 -0.54 0.40 -3.45
CA PHE A 108 -1.35 1.48 -4.02
C PHE A 108 -2.80 1.04 -4.26
N TYR A 109 -3.00 -0.19 -4.76
CA TYR A 109 -4.32 -0.73 -5.01
C TYR A 109 -4.99 -1.23 -3.72
N ALA A 110 -4.28 -2.06 -2.97
CA ALA A 110 -4.83 -2.80 -1.83
C ALA A 110 -5.04 -1.94 -0.58
N TYR A 111 -4.25 -0.87 -0.41
CA TYR A 111 -4.29 -0.03 0.78
C TYR A 111 -4.67 1.41 0.47
N LEU A 112 -3.99 2.12 -0.45
CA LEU A 112 -4.40 3.50 -0.74
C LEU A 112 -5.83 3.53 -1.29
N CYS A 113 -6.16 2.70 -2.28
CA CYS A 113 -7.54 2.58 -2.77
C CYS A 113 -8.35 1.47 -2.08
N GLY A 114 -7.71 0.63 -1.28
CA GLY A 114 -8.39 -0.34 -0.43
C GLY A 114 -9.00 -1.54 -1.15
N ILE A 115 -8.67 -1.78 -2.43
CA ILE A 115 -9.30 -2.79 -3.28
C ILE A 115 -8.65 -4.15 -3.04
N ARG A 116 -9.34 -5.09 -2.39
CA ARG A 116 -8.82 -6.44 -2.10
C ARG A 116 -9.86 -7.52 -2.38
N PRO A 117 -9.52 -8.61 -3.11
CA PRO A 117 -10.47 -9.69 -3.34
C PRO A 117 -10.75 -10.45 -2.04
N ASN A 118 -12.02 -10.73 -1.76
CA ASN A 118 -12.43 -11.59 -0.64
C ASN A 118 -12.82 -13.00 -1.11
N ALA A 119 -13.20 -13.13 -2.39
CA ALA A 119 -13.55 -14.40 -3.02
C ALA A 119 -12.84 -14.56 -4.37
N PRO A 120 -12.58 -15.80 -4.82
CA PRO A 120 -12.04 -16.07 -6.15
C PRO A 120 -12.87 -15.41 -7.25
N GLY A 121 -12.18 -14.85 -8.25
CA GLY A 121 -12.83 -14.22 -9.40
C GLY A 121 -13.55 -12.91 -9.10
N TRP A 122 -13.26 -12.24 -7.97
CA TRP A 122 -13.78 -10.91 -7.62
C TRP A 122 -15.31 -10.82 -7.41
N LYS A 123 -15.99 -11.96 -7.18
CA LYS A 123 -17.42 -11.98 -6.82
C LYS A 123 -17.71 -11.19 -5.55
N GLU A 124 -16.76 -11.20 -4.63
CA GLU A 124 -16.78 -10.41 -3.41
C GLU A 124 -15.41 -9.75 -3.22
N PHE A 125 -15.40 -8.48 -2.85
CA PHE A 125 -14.17 -7.74 -2.55
C PHE A 125 -14.37 -6.73 -1.43
N THR A 126 -13.28 -6.35 -0.78
CA THR A 126 -13.24 -5.29 0.22
C THR A 126 -12.84 -3.98 -0.45
N VAL A 127 -13.45 -2.88 0.01
CA VAL A 127 -12.97 -1.52 -0.20
C VAL A 127 -12.71 -0.89 1.17
N LYS A 128 -11.44 -0.85 1.56
CA LYS A 128 -10.95 -0.25 2.82
C LYS A 128 -9.77 0.68 2.53
N PRO A 129 -10.00 1.90 2.04
CA PRO A 129 -8.94 2.85 1.73
C PRO A 129 -8.26 3.36 3.02
N TYR A 130 -6.96 3.61 2.92
CA TYR A 130 -6.15 4.24 3.97
C TYR A 130 -5.67 5.60 3.47
N PHE A 131 -5.69 6.59 4.37
CA PHE A 131 -5.59 8.00 3.98
C PHE A 131 -4.32 8.68 4.56
N PRO A 132 -3.15 8.58 3.92
CA PRO A 132 -1.96 9.32 4.35
C PRO A 132 -2.25 10.81 4.51
N SER A 133 -1.81 11.42 5.61
CA SER A 133 -2.07 12.82 5.96
C SER A 133 -1.71 13.79 4.84
N LYS A 134 -0.55 13.59 4.20
CA LYS A 134 0.00 14.41 3.11
C LYS A 134 -0.56 14.09 1.72
N LEU A 135 -1.40 13.06 1.57
CA LEU A 135 -2.03 12.71 0.29
C LEU A 135 -3.47 13.24 0.24
N LEU A 136 -3.78 14.04 -0.79
CA LEU A 136 -5.08 14.69 -0.95
C LEU A 136 -6.12 13.81 -1.66
N SER A 137 -5.69 12.93 -2.56
CA SER A 137 -6.59 12.05 -3.30
C SER A 137 -5.85 10.82 -3.81
N ALA A 138 -6.60 9.75 -4.07
CA ALA A 138 -6.12 8.61 -4.84
C ALA A 138 -7.25 8.05 -5.70
N HIS A 139 -6.87 7.40 -6.80
CA HIS A 139 -7.77 6.76 -7.74
C HIS A 139 -7.11 5.51 -8.29
N ALA A 140 -7.85 4.41 -8.32
CA ALA A 140 -7.41 3.18 -8.95
C ALA A 140 -8.58 2.47 -9.63
N GLN A 141 -8.24 1.76 -10.69
CA GLN A 141 -9.11 0.83 -11.39
C GLN A 141 -8.42 -0.53 -11.46
N VAL A 142 -9.15 -1.58 -11.12
CA VAL A 142 -8.70 -2.97 -11.23
C VAL A 142 -9.59 -3.67 -12.24
N GLU A 143 -8.99 -4.17 -13.31
CA GLU A 143 -9.67 -5.01 -14.29
C GLU A 143 -9.92 -6.39 -13.70
N THR A 144 -11.17 -6.83 -13.70
CA THR A 144 -11.57 -8.14 -13.19
C THR A 144 -12.37 -8.92 -14.24
N PRO A 145 -12.54 -10.24 -14.07
CA PRO A 145 -13.40 -11.03 -14.97
C PRO A 145 -14.86 -10.56 -15.03
N LEU A 146 -15.34 -9.81 -14.03
CA LEU A 146 -16.71 -9.29 -13.97
C LEU A 146 -16.83 -7.87 -14.55
N GLY A 147 -15.72 -7.25 -14.93
CA GLY A 147 -15.62 -5.86 -15.35
C GLY A 147 -14.76 -5.02 -14.39
N PRO A 148 -14.61 -3.72 -14.67
CA PRO A 148 -13.73 -2.86 -13.90
C PRO A 148 -14.31 -2.55 -12.51
N ILE A 149 -13.46 -2.65 -11.49
CA ILE A 149 -13.70 -2.06 -10.17
C ILE A 149 -12.97 -0.73 -10.13
N THR A 150 -13.68 0.35 -9.77
CA THR A 150 -13.05 1.67 -9.64
C THR A 150 -13.26 2.20 -8.24
N VAL A 151 -12.18 2.66 -7.60
CA VAL A 151 -12.25 3.38 -6.33
C VAL A 151 -11.55 4.72 -6.48
N LYS A 152 -12.18 5.77 -5.96
CA LYS A 152 -11.61 7.11 -5.90
C LYS A 152 -11.91 7.72 -4.55
N TRP A 153 -10.94 8.39 -3.94
CA TRP A 153 -11.21 9.25 -2.80
C TRP A 153 -10.49 10.58 -2.91
N LEU A 154 -11.03 11.59 -2.22
CA LEU A 154 -10.38 12.88 -2.05
C LEU A 154 -10.73 13.52 -0.70
N LYS A 155 -9.79 14.27 -0.15
CA LYS A 155 -9.94 15.12 1.03
C LYS A 155 -10.28 16.53 0.57
N GLN A 156 -11.47 17.02 0.89
CA GLN A 156 -11.94 18.34 0.47
C GLN A 156 -12.81 18.97 1.56
N TYR A 157 -12.54 20.23 1.90
CA TYR A 157 -13.31 21.00 2.90
C TYR A 157 -13.43 20.30 4.27
N GLY A 158 -12.35 19.67 4.74
CA GLY A 158 -12.34 18.94 6.01
C GLY A 158 -13.10 17.60 5.98
N LYS A 159 -13.57 17.18 4.80
CA LYS A 159 -14.30 15.93 4.59
C LYS A 159 -13.53 14.98 3.67
N THR A 160 -13.78 13.69 3.81
CA THR A 160 -13.29 12.69 2.85
C THR A 160 -14.45 12.15 2.03
N GLN A 161 -14.32 12.26 0.71
CA GLN A 161 -15.27 11.72 -0.26
C GLN A 161 -14.72 10.40 -0.79
N LEU A 162 -15.52 9.35 -0.82
CA LEU A 162 -15.19 8.04 -1.36
C LEU A 162 -16.22 7.64 -2.42
N TYR A 163 -15.74 7.28 -3.60
CA TYR A 163 -16.55 6.79 -4.72
C TYR A 163 -16.11 5.37 -5.06
N VAL A 164 -17.09 4.48 -5.23
CA VAL A 164 -16.87 3.06 -5.51
C VAL A 164 -17.78 2.63 -6.65
N SER A 165 -17.20 2.08 -7.71
CA SER A 165 -17.92 1.42 -8.80
C SER A 165 -17.76 -0.08 -8.67
N VAL A 166 -18.88 -0.79 -8.54
CA VAL A 166 -18.94 -2.24 -8.39
C VAL A 166 -19.52 -2.84 -9.67
N PRO A 167 -18.80 -3.76 -10.36
CA PRO A 167 -19.28 -4.38 -11.59
C PRO A 167 -20.48 -5.29 -11.34
N PHE A 168 -21.24 -5.59 -12.40
CA PHE A 168 -22.37 -6.52 -12.34
C PHE A 168 -21.90 -7.92 -11.90
N GLY A 169 -22.69 -8.56 -11.03
CA GLY A 169 -22.36 -9.88 -10.49
C GLY A 169 -21.32 -9.90 -9.36
N ALA A 170 -20.83 -8.72 -8.92
CA ALA A 170 -19.97 -8.56 -7.75
C ALA A 170 -20.68 -7.83 -6.60
N THR A 171 -20.17 -8.01 -5.39
CA THR A 171 -20.53 -7.21 -4.20
C THR A 171 -19.28 -6.68 -3.51
N ALA A 172 -19.40 -5.49 -2.91
CA ALA A 172 -18.29 -4.87 -2.20
C ALA A 172 -18.60 -4.71 -0.72
N ARG A 173 -17.71 -5.18 0.16
CA ARG A 173 -17.69 -4.84 1.58
C ARG A 173 -16.89 -3.55 1.75
N VAL A 174 -17.58 -2.43 1.94
CA VAL A 174 -16.97 -1.12 2.12
C VAL A 174 -16.78 -0.85 3.62
N ASP A 175 -15.53 -0.64 4.03
CA ASP A 175 -15.15 -0.18 5.37
C ASP A 175 -14.68 1.26 5.27
N PHE A 176 -15.53 2.18 5.72
CA PHE A 176 -15.27 3.61 5.61
C PHE A 176 -15.85 4.35 6.82
N ASN A 177 -15.03 5.19 7.45
CA ASN A 177 -15.40 6.01 8.60
C ASN A 177 -16.01 5.19 9.77
N GLY A 178 -15.42 4.03 10.07
CA GLY A 178 -15.88 3.14 11.15
C GLY A 178 -17.19 2.42 10.86
N LYS A 179 -17.72 2.53 9.63
CA LYS A 179 -18.93 1.83 9.19
C LYS A 179 -18.57 0.80 8.14
N ILE A 180 -19.08 -0.41 8.35
CA ILE A 180 -18.96 -1.51 7.40
C ILE A 180 -20.33 -1.73 6.76
N GLN A 181 -20.36 -1.74 5.44
CA GLN A 181 -21.58 -1.89 4.65
C GLN A 181 -21.29 -2.69 3.39
N THR A 182 -22.18 -3.63 3.09
CA THR A 182 -22.12 -4.41 1.83
C THR A 182 -22.97 -3.71 0.80
N VAL A 183 -22.38 -3.39 -0.36
CA VAL A 183 -23.07 -2.74 -1.46
C VAL A 183 -23.10 -3.63 -2.72
N PRO A 184 -24.22 -3.64 -3.47
CA PRO A 184 -24.35 -4.41 -4.69
C PRO A 184 -23.62 -3.73 -5.87
N CYS A 185 -23.75 -4.29 -7.07
CA CYS A 185 -23.31 -3.63 -8.29
C CYS A 185 -23.89 -2.22 -8.44
N GLY A 186 -23.12 -1.31 -9.05
CA GLY A 186 -23.49 0.08 -9.25
C GLY A 186 -22.45 1.07 -8.73
N PHE A 187 -22.81 2.34 -8.77
CA PHE A 187 -21.98 3.44 -8.30
C PHE A 187 -22.43 3.89 -6.92
N HIS A 188 -21.49 3.95 -5.98
CA HIS A 188 -21.73 4.30 -4.58
C HIS A 188 -20.86 5.48 -4.18
N HIS A 189 -21.43 6.37 -3.37
CA HIS A 189 -20.74 7.54 -2.83
C HIS A 189 -20.89 7.59 -1.32
N PHE A 190 -19.78 7.80 -0.63
CA PHE A 190 -19.70 7.94 0.81
C PHE A 190 -18.97 9.24 1.16
N CYS A 191 -19.39 9.88 2.25
CA CYS A 191 -18.82 11.12 2.74
C CYS A 191 -18.66 11.03 4.26
N CYS A 192 -17.51 11.47 4.77
CA CYS A 192 -17.30 11.75 6.19
C CYS A 192 -16.82 13.19 6.38
#